data_AF-A0A3U4AAT9-F1
#
_entry.id   AF-A0A3U4AAT9-F1
#
_cell.length_a   1.000
_cell.length_b   1.000
_cell.length_c   1.000
_cell.angle_alpha   90.00
_cell.angle_beta   90.00
_cell.angle_gamma   90.00
#
_symmetry.space_group_name_H-M   'P 1'
#
loop_
_entity.id
_entity.type
_entity.pdbx_description
1 polymer ?
#
loop_
_entity_poly.entity_id
_entity_poly.type
_entity_poly.pdbx_seq_one_letter_code
_entity_poly.pdbx_strand_id
1 'polypeptide(L)'
;MAHELQLIKQSSGILIPATPETSEILQSKIKLGAVLVAEFRQVRNPAFHRRFFALLNLGFEYWEPTGGAISANERKLVNGYAKFLAAYGGNESALLDAAEQYLEQIANRRVTNGISLCKSFDA
;
A
#
# COMPACT_ATOMS: atom_id res chain seq x y z
N MET A 1 5.31 4.12 39.65
CA MET A 1 5.76 3.56 38.36
C MET A 1 4.54 2.97 37.67
N ALA A 2 3.96 3.67 36.70
CA ALA A 2 2.86 3.12 35.89
C ALA A 2 3.46 2.06 34.94
N HIS A 3 2.89 0.86 34.92
CA HIS A 3 3.28 -0.19 34.00
C HIS A 3 2.11 -0.44 33.05
N GLU A 4 2.37 -0.41 31.75
CA GLU A 4 1.37 -0.75 30.74
C GLU A 4 1.24 -2.28 30.68
N LEU A 5 0.04 -2.80 30.89
CA LEU A 5 -0.25 -4.23 30.82
C LEU A 5 -1.13 -4.50 29.60
N GLN A 6 -0.67 -5.35 28.69
CA GLN A 6 -1.48 -5.77 27.55
C GLN A 6 -2.26 -7.03 27.94
N LEU A 7 -3.59 -6.94 27.96
CA LEU A 7 -4.47 -8.02 28.44
C LEU A 7 -5.51 -8.40 27.38
N ILE A 8 -5.82 -9.69 27.29
CA ILE A 8 -6.87 -10.23 26.43
C ILE A 8 -8.00 -10.76 27.30
N LYS A 9 -9.24 -10.41 26.95
CA LYS A 9 -10.45 -10.95 27.59
C LYS A 9 -10.76 -12.34 27.03
N GLN A 10 -10.74 -13.36 27.88
CA GLN A 10 -11.26 -14.69 27.56
C GLN A 10 -12.79 -14.77 27.73
N SER A 11 -13.39 -15.84 27.20
CA SER A 11 -14.84 -16.09 27.19
C SER A 11 -15.48 -16.09 28.58
N SER A 12 -14.71 -16.41 29.63
CA SER A 12 -15.15 -16.40 31.03
C SER A 12 -15.06 -15.02 31.72
N GLY A 13 -14.70 -13.96 30.99
CA GLY A 13 -14.47 -12.63 31.57
C GLY A 13 -13.13 -12.49 32.30
N ILE A 14 -12.32 -13.54 32.29
CA ILE A 14 -10.94 -13.54 32.82
C ILE A 14 -10.04 -12.75 31.86
N LEU A 15 -9.17 -11.91 32.41
CA LEU A 15 -8.12 -11.21 31.68
C LEU A 15 -6.82 -12.01 31.77
N ILE A 16 -6.20 -12.30 30.63
CA ILE A 16 -4.91 -12.99 30.53
C ILE A 16 -3.85 -12.06 29.91
N PRO A 17 -2.55 -12.22 30.26
CA PRO A 17 -1.49 -11.47 29.61
C PRO A 17 -1.42 -11.76 28.11
N ALA A 18 -1.35 -10.69 27.30
CA ALA A 18 -1.24 -10.78 25.84
C ALA A 18 0.20 -10.99 25.37
N THR A 19 1.19 -10.53 26.16
CA THR A 19 2.61 -10.59 25.85
C THR A 19 3.39 -11.29 26.97
N PRO A 20 4.52 -11.95 26.65
CA PRO A 20 5.40 -12.55 27.67
C PRO A 20 5.88 -11.55 28.71
N GLU A 21 6.19 -10.31 28.29
CA GLU A 21 6.61 -9.22 29.17
C GLU A 21 5.53 -8.88 30.22
N THR A 22 4.26 -8.81 29.80
CA THR A 22 3.13 -8.58 30.72
C THR A 22 3.01 -9.73 31.72
N SER A 23 3.21 -10.98 31.26
CA SER A 23 3.20 -12.17 32.13
C SER A 23 4.31 -12.12 33.17
N GLU A 24 5.52 -11.72 32.77
CA GLU A 24 6.66 -11.63 33.68
C GLU A 24 6.46 -10.55 34.74
N ILE A 25 5.89 -9.39 34.37
CA ILE A 25 5.56 -8.31 35.33
C ILE A 25 4.54 -8.81 36.37
N LEU A 26 3.48 -9.49 35.91
CA LEU A 26 2.44 -10.04 36.78
C LEU A 26 2.97 -11.10 37.75
N GLN A 27 3.93 -11.93 37.32
CA GLN A 27 4.49 -13.01 38.16
C GLN A 27 5.60 -12.53 39.10
N SER A 28 6.46 -11.61 38.64
CA SER A 28 7.67 -11.21 39.38
C SER A 28 7.46 -10.00 40.29
N LYS A 29 6.65 -9.01 39.87
CA LYS A 29 6.51 -7.73 40.59
C LYS A 29 5.23 -7.63 41.39
N ILE A 30 4.19 -8.36 41.01
CA ILE A 30 2.86 -8.27 41.63
C ILE A 30 2.61 -9.54 42.45
N LYS A 31 2.38 -9.37 43.75
CA LYS A 31 2.09 -10.48 44.65
C LYS A 31 0.66 -10.99 44.44
N LEU A 32 0.46 -12.29 44.64
CA LEU A 32 -0.87 -12.90 44.70
C LEU A 32 -1.73 -12.17 45.76
N GLY A 33 -2.95 -11.80 45.36
CA GLY A 33 -3.91 -11.08 46.20
C GLY A 33 -3.79 -9.55 46.18
N ALA A 34 -2.83 -8.98 45.46
CA ALA A 34 -2.76 -7.53 45.28
C ALA A 34 -3.90 -7.00 44.39
N VAL A 35 -4.54 -5.90 44.80
CA VAL A 35 -5.56 -5.22 44.00
C VAL A 35 -4.88 -4.29 43.00
N LEU A 36 -5.19 -4.45 41.71
CA LEU A 36 -4.68 -3.61 40.63
C LEU A 36 -5.78 -2.66 40.17
N VAL A 37 -5.45 -1.37 40.05
CA VAL A 37 -6.28 -0.37 39.38
C VAL A 37 -5.63 -0.08 38.04
N ALA A 38 -6.37 -0.25 36.95
CA ALA A 38 -5.87 -0.08 35.59
C ALA A 38 -6.81 0.78 34.76
N GLU A 39 -6.23 1.57 33.86
CA GLU A 39 -6.95 2.25 32.79
C GLU A 39 -6.90 1.39 31.53
N PHE A 40 -8.07 1.03 30.99
CA PHE A 40 -8.15 0.21 29.78
C PHE A 40 -8.24 1.08 28.55
N ARG A 41 -7.32 0.87 27.60
CA ARG A 41 -7.40 1.40 26.24
C ARG A 41 -7.59 0.26 25.26
N GLN A 42 -8.64 0.33 24.45
CA GLN A 42 -8.87 -0.66 23.42
C GLN A 42 -7.88 -0.46 22.26
N VAL A 43 -6.98 -1.42 22.08
CA VAL A 43 -6.04 -1.44 20.96
C VAL A 43 -6.77 -1.95 19.71
N ARG A 44 -6.45 -1.38 18.54
CA ARG A 44 -7.00 -1.85 17.26
C ARG A 44 -6.69 -3.33 17.07
N ASN A 45 -7.63 -4.09 16.52
CA ASN A 45 -7.50 -5.54 16.39
C ASN A 45 -6.26 -5.92 15.53
N PRO A 46 -5.20 -6.51 16.13
CA PRO A 46 -3.97 -6.80 15.41
C PRO A 46 -4.12 -7.85 14.30
N ALA A 47 -5.12 -8.73 14.39
CA ALA A 47 -5.38 -9.72 13.34
C ALA A 47 -5.84 -9.06 12.04
N PHE A 48 -6.66 -7.99 12.11
CA PHE A 48 -7.06 -7.23 10.93
C PHE A 48 -5.88 -6.47 10.32
N HIS A 49 -5.01 -5.87 11.15
CA HIS A 49 -3.80 -5.22 10.65
C HIS A 49 -2.89 -6.21 9.91
N ARG A 50 -2.68 -7.42 10.45
CA ARG A 50 -1.92 -8.47 9.75
C ARG A 50 -2.53 -8.86 8.40
N ARG A 51 -3.86 -9.03 8.35
CA ARG A 51 -4.58 -9.32 7.08
C ARG A 51 -4.46 -8.18 6.07
N PHE A 52 -4.57 -6.94 6.53
CA PHE A 52 -4.42 -5.76 5.69
C PHE A 52 -3.04 -5.70 5.03
N PHE A 53 -1.96 -5.86 5.80
CA PHE A 53 -0.60 -5.85 5.24
C PHE A 53 -0.32 -7.06 4.34
N ALA A 54 -0.90 -8.22 4.63
CA ALA A 54 -0.82 -9.38 3.74
C ALA A 54 -1.45 -9.09 2.36
N LEU A 55 -2.59 -8.39 2.32
CA LEU A 55 -3.23 -7.99 1.06
C LEU A 55 -2.41 -6.95 0.29
N LEU A 56 -1.77 -6.00 0.98
CA LEU A 56 -0.85 -5.06 0.33
C LEU A 56 0.33 -5.78 -0.31
N ASN A 57 0.92 -6.76 0.38
CA ASN A 57 2.00 -7.58 -0.16
C ASN A 57 1.55 -8.38 -1.39
N LEU A 58 0.37 -9.00 -1.32
CA LEU A 58 -0.21 -9.70 -2.47
C LEU A 58 -0.43 -8.75 -3.65
N GLY A 59 -1.04 -7.58 -3.42
CA GLY A 59 -1.25 -6.58 -4.45
C GLY A 59 0.07 -6.10 -5.07
N PHE A 60 1.09 -5.90 -4.24
CA PHE A 60 2.44 -5.59 -4.70
C PHE A 60 2.97 -6.73 -5.57
N GLU A 61 3.00 -7.99 -5.09
CA GLU A 61 3.48 -9.16 -5.84
C GLU A 61 2.81 -9.30 -7.21
N TYR A 62 1.50 -9.11 -7.30
CA TYR A 62 0.74 -9.26 -8.54
C TYR A 62 0.80 -8.07 -9.49
N TRP A 63 1.10 -6.87 -9.00
CA TRP A 63 1.19 -5.69 -9.84
C TRP A 63 2.55 -5.59 -10.51
N GLU A 64 2.59 -5.49 -11.84
CA GLU A 64 3.81 -5.16 -12.57
C GLU A 64 3.73 -3.74 -13.13
N PRO A 65 4.81 -2.94 -13.00
CA PRO A 65 4.84 -1.62 -13.60
C PRO A 65 4.77 -1.75 -15.11
N THR A 66 3.65 -1.32 -15.70
CA THR A 66 3.57 -1.16 -17.16
C THR A 66 4.49 -0.01 -17.55
N GLY A 67 5.51 -0.31 -18.33
CA GLY A 67 6.66 0.57 -18.55
C GLY A 67 6.37 1.82 -19.38
N GLY A 68 7.39 2.67 -19.48
CA GLY A 68 7.47 3.74 -20.47
C GLY A 68 7.30 5.17 -19.99
N ALA A 69 6.98 5.36 -18.70
CA ALA A 69 6.93 6.67 -18.04
C ALA A 69 6.30 7.78 -18.91
N ILE A 70 5.21 7.47 -19.62
CA ILE A 70 4.47 8.45 -20.41
C ILE A 70 3.54 9.17 -19.44
N SER A 71 3.83 10.45 -19.18
CA SER A 71 2.99 11.27 -18.32
C SER A 71 1.64 11.56 -18.98
N ALA A 72 0.61 11.84 -18.17
CA ALA A 72 -0.68 12.28 -18.67
C ALA A 72 -0.59 13.58 -19.50
N ASN A 73 0.40 14.43 -19.22
CA ASN A 73 0.63 15.67 -19.96
C ASN A 73 1.19 15.41 -21.36
N GLU A 74 2.17 14.49 -21.49
CA GLU A 74 2.71 14.07 -22.79
C GLU A 74 1.61 13.45 -23.67
N ARG A 75 0.80 12.55 -23.09
CA ARG A 75 -0.33 11.96 -23.81
C ARG A 75 -1.34 13.01 -24.28
N LYS A 76 -1.69 13.97 -23.42
CA LYS A 76 -2.58 15.10 -23.79
C LYS A 76 -2.00 15.95 -24.91
N LEU A 77 -0.69 16.24 -24.86
CA LEU A 77 0.00 17.01 -25.89
C LEU A 77 -0.06 16.30 -27.24
N VAL A 78 0.29 15.02 -27.29
CA VAL A 78 0.31 14.22 -28.54
C VAL A 78 -1.10 14.06 -29.10
N ASN A 79 -2.09 13.75 -28.26
CA ASN A 79 -3.49 13.63 -28.70
C ASN A 79 -4.06 14.98 -29.16
N GLY A 80 -3.68 16.08 -28.49
CA GLY A 80 -4.02 17.44 -28.93
C GLY A 80 -3.43 17.77 -30.30
N TYR A 81 -2.19 17.38 -30.55
CA TYR A 81 -1.54 17.55 -31.85
C TYR A 81 -2.19 16.71 -32.96
N ALA A 82 -2.56 15.46 -32.67
CA ALA A 82 -3.30 14.61 -33.62
C ALA A 82 -4.65 15.22 -34.02
N LYS A 83 -5.39 15.80 -33.05
CA LYS A 83 -6.63 16.52 -33.32
C LYS A 83 -6.42 17.81 -34.11
N PHE A 84 -5.35 18.54 -33.81
CA PHE A 84 -4.96 19.71 -34.59
C PHE A 84 -4.72 19.33 -36.06
N LEU A 85 -3.99 18.23 -36.32
CA LEU A 85 -3.78 17.74 -37.69
C LEU A 85 -5.08 17.33 -38.39
N ALA A 86 -5.99 16.65 -37.67
CA ALA A 86 -7.28 16.26 -38.21
C ALA A 86 -8.11 17.47 -38.70
N ALA A 87 -7.92 18.66 -38.12
CA ALA A 87 -8.57 19.89 -38.57
C ALA A 87 -8.08 20.38 -39.95
N TYR A 88 -6.85 20.04 -40.35
CA TYR A 88 -6.32 20.34 -41.69
C TYR A 88 -6.62 19.21 -42.70
N GLY A 89 -6.98 18.02 -42.22
CA GLY A 89 -7.43 16.91 -43.03
C GLY A 89 -7.04 15.54 -42.47
N GLY A 90 -7.64 14.50 -43.04
CA GLY A 90 -7.47 13.11 -42.61
C GLY A 90 -8.57 12.64 -41.65
N ASN A 91 -8.56 11.34 -41.35
CA ASN A 91 -9.51 10.75 -40.40
C ASN A 91 -8.98 10.93 -38.97
N GLU A 92 -9.71 11.68 -38.14
CA GLU A 92 -9.37 11.92 -36.73
C GLU A 92 -9.13 10.61 -35.96
N SER A 93 -9.96 9.58 -36.16
CA SER A 93 -9.81 8.32 -35.43
C SER A 93 -8.49 7.64 -35.78
N ALA A 94 -8.14 7.62 -37.07
CA ALA A 94 -6.88 7.03 -37.53
C ALA A 94 -5.66 7.79 -37.01
N LEU A 95 -5.74 9.12 -36.90
CA LEU A 95 -4.68 9.95 -36.34
C LEU A 95 -4.52 9.76 -34.83
N LEU A 96 -5.63 9.59 -34.09
CA LEU A 96 -5.60 9.26 -32.67
C LEU A 96 -5.05 7.85 -32.42
N ASP A 97 -5.42 6.86 -33.23
CA ASP A 97 -4.86 5.51 -33.14
C ASP A 97 -3.35 5.50 -33.42
N ALA A 98 -2.91 6.26 -34.42
CA ALA A 98 -1.48 6.42 -34.72
C ALA A 98 -0.72 7.13 -33.58
N ALA A 99 -1.33 8.12 -32.94
CA ALA A 99 -0.77 8.80 -31.78
C ALA A 99 -0.57 7.84 -30.59
N GLU A 100 -1.56 6.99 -30.29
CA GLU A 100 -1.43 5.98 -29.24
C GLU A 100 -0.34 4.94 -29.56
N GLN A 101 -0.28 4.44 -30.80
CA GLN A 101 0.81 3.54 -31.24
C GLN A 101 2.20 4.19 -31.11
N TYR A 102 2.31 5.48 -31.43
CA TYR A 102 3.56 6.22 -31.26
C TYR A 102 3.95 6.30 -29.77
N LEU A 103 3.00 6.62 -28.89
CA LEU A 103 3.23 6.67 -27.44
C LEU A 103 3.67 5.30 -26.88
N GLU A 104 3.08 4.19 -27.35
CA GLU A 104 3.52 2.84 -26.99
C GLU A 104 4.95 2.54 -27.46
N GLN A 105 5.33 2.97 -28.66
CA GLN A 105 6.72 2.83 -29.14
C GLN A 105 7.71 3.61 -28.29
N ILE A 106 7.38 4.86 -27.93
CA ILE A 106 8.21 5.68 -27.04
C ILE A 106 8.31 5.03 -25.66
N ALA A 107 7.19 4.52 -25.14
CA ALA A 107 7.15 3.79 -23.87
C ALA A 107 8.11 2.60 -23.89
N ASN A 108 8.04 1.76 -24.93
CA ASN A 108 8.93 0.60 -25.08
C ASN A 108 10.41 1.01 -25.17
N ARG A 109 10.73 2.06 -25.94
CA ARG A 109 12.11 2.59 -26.02
C ARG A 109 12.64 3.10 -24.68
N ARG A 110 11.79 3.77 -23.89
CA ARG A 110 12.17 4.27 -22.55
C ARG A 110 12.49 3.13 -21.60
N VAL A 111 11.71 2.04 -21.63
CA VAL A 111 12.00 0.82 -20.87
C VAL A 111 13.37 0.25 -21.26
N THR A 112 13.67 0.11 -22.56
CA THR A 112 14.97 -0.36 -23.04
C THR A 112 16.13 0.53 -22.59
N ASN A 113 15.90 1.84 -22.49
CA ASN A 113 16.89 2.82 -22.04
C ASN A 113 16.97 2.95 -20.51
N GLY A 114 16.35 2.04 -19.74
CA GLY A 114 16.43 2.02 -18.28
C GLY A 114 15.49 3.00 -17.56
N ILE A 115 14.60 3.69 -18.28
CA ILE A 115 13.57 4.55 -17.70
C ILE A 115 12.31 3.69 -17.51
N SER A 116 12.27 2.95 -16.40
CA SER A 116 11.13 2.14 -16.00
C SER A 116 10.60 2.57 -14.64
N LEU A 117 9.30 2.40 -14.41
CA LEU A 117 8.74 2.47 -13.07
C LEU A 117 9.27 1.26 -12.29
N CYS A 118 10.02 1.49 -11.22
CA CYS A 118 10.57 0.41 -10.40
C CYS A 118 9.51 -0.08 -9.41
N LYS A 119 9.37 -1.40 -9.30
CA LYS A 119 8.55 -2.05 -8.29
C LYS A 119 9.39 -2.22 -7.01
N SER A 120 9.46 -1.17 -6.20
CA SER A 120 10.20 -1.14 -4.93
C SER A 120 9.33 -0.64 -3.77
N PHE A 121 9.61 -1.16 -2.58
CA PHE A 121 9.12 -0.56 -1.33
C PHE A 121 10.00 0.59 -0.84
N ASP A 122 11.24 0.63 -1.31
CA ASP A 122 12.17 1.74 -1.08
C ASP A 122 11.84 2.86 -2.06
N ALA A 123 11.52 4.04 -1.53
CA ALA A 123 11.17 5.26 -2.26
C ALA A 123 12.31 6.28 -2.22
#